data_AF-A0A9Q1QIY2-F1
#
_entry.id   AF-A0A9Q1QIY2-F1
#
_cell.length_a   1.000
_cell.length_b   1.000
_cell.length_c   1.000
_cell.angle_alpha   90.00
_cell.angle_beta   90.00
_cell.angle_gamma   90.00
#
_symmetry.space_group_name_H-M   'P 1'
#
loop_
_entity.id
_entity.type
_entity.pdbx_description
1 polymer ?
#
loop_
_entity_poly.entity_id
_entity_poly.type
_entity_poly.pdbx_seq_one_letter_code
_entity_poly.pdbx_strand_id
1 'polypeptide(L)'
;MAQLHYFAIITVLLITLSPCSAEENSGSQCVYSSSTDAPCSNSTTNLISEKCDHKSAGNYTHDSAYESNLLSVLSNLTSAAASTKAFYNASAGSGEDQVFGLFYCRGDVHPNRCLSCVETGVSHLKTCSAREGSVYYELCTIRYAKRAIFGSVELKQDYISCGLSAGPKSPNLIVFNQTVDETAARLIEQVTSGNSSSYFATEAAKLYKDQRVYMLVQCSPDLTLSRCDDCLSGAWEVMSLDCWGCGYIWGMYFQPSCQLRYDVVPFFNLTVHASSPPSIGSSPPSIGSSPKTSNRPEVPLNATSDDLQKPLSQNNISQNLQQQLILPP
;
A
#
# COMPACT_ATOMS: atom_id res chain seq x y z
N MET A 1 14.03 -48.03 -5.71
CA MET A 1 14.21 -46.61 -6.07
C MET A 1 12.94 -45.91 -6.59
N ALA A 2 11.97 -46.61 -7.19
CA ALA A 2 10.71 -45.99 -7.66
C ALA A 2 9.75 -45.51 -6.54
N GLN A 3 9.77 -46.14 -5.35
CA GLN A 3 8.89 -45.75 -4.24
C GLN A 3 9.30 -44.44 -3.53
N LEU A 4 10.60 -44.10 -3.48
CA LEU A 4 11.04 -42.84 -2.87
C LEU A 4 10.76 -41.63 -3.76
N HIS A 5 10.78 -41.78 -5.09
CA HIS A 5 10.37 -40.69 -6.00
C HIS A 5 8.87 -40.44 -5.95
N TYR A 6 8.05 -41.48 -5.74
CA TYR A 6 6.60 -41.31 -5.59
C TYR A 6 6.23 -40.56 -4.30
N PHE A 7 6.93 -40.84 -3.19
CA PHE A 7 6.75 -40.07 -1.94
C PHE A 7 7.27 -38.63 -2.06
N ALA A 8 8.41 -38.39 -2.72
CA ALA A 8 8.90 -37.03 -2.93
C ALA A 8 7.95 -36.19 -3.81
N ILE A 9 7.38 -36.78 -4.86
CA ILE A 9 6.38 -36.11 -5.72
C ILE A 9 5.09 -35.86 -4.95
N ILE A 10 4.60 -36.80 -4.14
CA ILE A 10 3.41 -36.59 -3.29
C ILE A 10 3.67 -35.54 -2.19
N THR A 11 4.87 -35.46 -1.63
CA THR A 11 5.21 -34.45 -0.61
C THR A 11 5.31 -33.05 -1.22
N VAL A 12 5.81 -32.93 -2.47
CA VAL A 12 5.78 -31.66 -3.23
C VAL A 12 4.35 -31.31 -3.67
N LEU A 13 3.53 -32.29 -4.03
CA LEU A 13 2.12 -32.07 -4.43
C LEU A 13 1.21 -31.72 -3.23
N LEU A 14 1.54 -32.18 -2.02
CA LEU A 14 0.85 -31.82 -0.78
C LEU A 14 1.25 -30.45 -0.23
N ILE A 15 2.37 -29.86 -0.68
CA ILE A 15 2.71 -28.46 -0.41
C ILE A 15 1.93 -27.50 -1.35
N THR A 16 1.32 -28.02 -2.42
CA THR A 16 0.55 -27.22 -3.40
C THR A 16 -0.98 -27.23 -3.22
N LEU A 17 -1.49 -27.67 -2.07
CA LEU A 17 -2.93 -27.66 -1.71
C LEU A 17 -3.03 -27.37 -0.20
N SER A 18 -3.42 -26.22 0.36
CA SER A 18 -4.06 -25.00 -0.11
C SER A 18 -3.64 -23.86 0.84
N PRO A 19 -3.14 -22.70 0.39
CA PRO A 19 -2.96 -21.54 1.28
C PRO A 19 -4.29 -20.86 1.64
N CYS A 20 -5.34 -21.13 0.87
CA CYS A 20 -6.66 -20.51 1.02
C CYS A 20 -7.40 -21.05 2.25
N SER A 21 -7.06 -20.55 3.44
CA SER A 21 -7.85 -20.76 4.64
C SER A 21 -9.06 -19.84 4.59
N ALA A 22 -10.27 -20.42 4.55
CA ALA A 22 -11.51 -19.67 4.68
C ALA A 22 -11.68 -19.23 6.14
N GLU A 23 -11.26 -18.02 6.50
CA GLU A 23 -11.76 -17.37 7.72
C GLU A 23 -13.13 -16.76 7.41
N GLU A 24 -14.19 -17.46 7.81
CA GLU A 24 -15.53 -16.86 7.94
C GLU A 24 -15.51 -15.87 9.10
N ASN A 25 -15.07 -14.63 8.85
CA ASN A 25 -15.20 -13.57 9.82
C ASN A 25 -16.45 -12.74 9.50
N SER A 26 -17.46 -12.84 10.37
CA SER A 26 -18.73 -12.12 10.29
C SER A 26 -18.51 -10.63 10.60
N GLY A 27 -17.93 -9.89 9.66
CA GLY A 27 -17.88 -8.43 9.66
C GLY A 27 -19.18 -7.86 9.11
N SER A 28 -19.75 -6.88 9.81
CA SER A 28 -21.05 -6.26 9.59
C SER A 28 -21.42 -6.03 8.11
N GLN A 29 -22.42 -6.76 7.63
CA GLN A 29 -23.02 -6.55 6.31
C GLN A 29 -23.70 -5.18 6.25
N CYS A 30 -23.22 -4.29 5.39
CA CYS A 30 -24.08 -3.26 4.81
C CYS A 30 -24.88 -3.92 3.67
N VAL A 31 -26.13 -4.26 3.95
CA VAL A 31 -27.09 -4.70 2.93
C VAL A 31 -27.46 -3.49 2.08
N TYR A 32 -27.08 -3.49 0.79
CA TYR A 32 -27.55 -2.51 -0.19
C TYR A 32 -29.03 -2.79 -0.49
N SER A 33 -29.93 -1.94 -0.01
CA SER A 33 -31.29 -1.86 -0.53
C SER A 33 -31.28 -1.00 -1.80
N SER A 34 -31.83 -1.57 -2.88
CA SER A 34 -32.04 -0.90 -4.16
C SER A 34 -33.15 0.15 -4.05
N SER A 35 -32.80 1.44 -3.96
CA SER A 35 -33.67 2.52 -4.40
C SER A 35 -32.87 3.80 -4.66
N THR A 36 -33.16 4.42 -5.79
CA THR A 36 -32.64 5.69 -6.28
C THR A 36 -32.75 6.83 -5.26
N ASP A 37 -31.75 7.72 -5.29
CA ASP A 37 -31.66 9.01 -4.60
C ASP A 37 -31.36 9.01 -3.09
N ALA A 38 -30.10 8.74 -2.73
CA ALA A 38 -29.40 9.42 -1.63
C ALA A 38 -27.88 9.33 -1.83
N PRO A 39 -27.11 10.44 -1.74
CA PRO A 39 -25.66 10.32 -1.55
C PRO A 39 -25.43 9.56 -0.24
N CYS A 40 -24.44 8.66 -0.19
CA CYS A 40 -24.07 7.94 1.02
C CYS A 40 -23.66 8.92 2.13
N SER A 41 -24.62 9.49 2.85
CA SER A 41 -24.42 10.15 4.12
C SER A 41 -24.69 9.11 5.20
N ASN A 42 -23.64 8.42 5.63
CA ASN A 42 -23.57 8.06 7.03
C ASN A 42 -22.12 7.99 7.51
N SER A 43 -21.93 8.62 8.65
CA SER A 43 -20.70 8.70 9.41
C SER A 43 -20.37 7.35 10.04
N THR A 44 -19.98 6.36 9.24
CA THR A 44 -19.40 5.12 9.77
C THR A 44 -17.95 5.04 9.35
N THR A 45 -17.08 5.46 10.27
CA THR A 45 -15.69 4.99 10.30
C THR A 45 -15.76 3.48 10.52
N ASN A 46 -15.65 2.69 9.45
CA ASN A 46 -15.66 1.23 9.53
C ASN A 46 -14.38 0.77 10.23
N LEU A 47 -14.50 0.33 11.49
CA LEU A 47 -13.38 -0.24 12.25
C LEU A 47 -12.96 -1.54 11.59
N ILE A 48 -11.68 -1.64 11.24
CA ILE A 48 -11.11 -2.81 10.60
C ILE A 48 -10.45 -3.69 11.65
N SER A 49 -9.60 -3.09 12.49
CA SER A 49 -8.90 -3.79 13.55
C SER A 49 -8.49 -2.81 14.65
N GLU A 50 -8.57 -3.28 15.89
CA GLU A 50 -8.06 -2.61 17.08
C GLU A 50 -7.16 -3.59 17.84
N LYS A 51 -5.99 -3.10 18.28
CA LYS A 51 -4.99 -3.94 18.94
C LYS A 51 -4.31 -3.18 20.06
N CYS A 52 -4.38 -3.73 21.26
CA CYS A 52 -3.54 -3.34 22.39
C CYS A 52 -2.47 -4.44 22.58
N ASP A 53 -1.18 -4.14 22.36
CA ASP A 53 -0.11 -5.13 22.49
C ASP A 53 0.44 -5.16 23.94
N HIS A 54 -0.20 -6.01 24.75
CA HIS A 54 0.17 -6.24 26.14
C HIS A 54 1.48 -7.04 26.32
N LYS A 55 2.06 -7.58 25.24
CA LYS A 55 3.23 -8.48 25.30
C LYS A 55 4.53 -7.76 25.00
N SER A 56 4.57 -6.94 23.95
CA SER A 56 5.81 -6.37 23.43
C SER A 56 6.47 -5.38 24.39
N ALA A 57 5.69 -4.46 24.97
CA ALA A 57 6.18 -3.46 25.93
C ALA A 57 5.51 -3.54 27.32
N GLY A 58 4.61 -4.52 27.52
CA GLY A 58 3.83 -4.68 28.74
C GLY A 58 2.74 -3.62 28.92
N ASN A 59 2.18 -3.58 30.13
CA ASN A 59 1.14 -2.62 30.51
C ASN A 59 1.75 -1.46 31.29
N TYR A 60 1.14 -0.29 31.15
CA TYR A 60 1.41 0.83 32.05
C TYR A 60 0.46 0.78 33.25
N THR A 61 0.82 1.50 34.32
CA THR A 61 -0.02 1.65 35.51
C THR A 61 -0.90 2.88 35.35
N HIS A 62 -2.17 2.80 35.77
CA HIS A 62 -3.05 3.96 35.81
C HIS A 62 -2.45 5.08 36.68
N ASP A 63 -2.67 6.33 36.29
CA ASP A 63 -2.09 7.56 36.85
C ASP A 63 -0.55 7.65 36.77
N SER A 64 0.09 6.83 35.93
CA SER A 64 1.55 6.91 35.70
C SER A 64 1.94 8.09 34.81
N ALA A 65 3.22 8.46 34.87
CA ALA A 65 3.80 9.44 33.94
C ALA A 65 3.67 8.98 32.47
N TYR A 66 3.84 7.67 32.20
CA TYR A 66 3.56 7.09 30.89
C TYR A 66 2.13 7.37 30.40
N GLU A 67 1.11 7.15 31.24
CA GLU A 67 -0.29 7.41 30.86
C GLU A 67 -0.52 8.90 30.57
N SER A 68 0.01 9.79 31.40
CA SER A 68 -0.06 11.24 31.17
C SER A 68 0.58 11.64 29.83
N ASN A 69 1.75 11.07 29.51
CA ASN A 69 2.43 11.29 28.24
C ASN A 69 1.65 10.71 27.05
N LEU A 70 1.04 9.54 27.21
CA LEU A 70 0.18 8.92 26.20
C LEU A 70 -1.03 9.82 25.89
N LEU A 71 -1.74 10.28 26.91
CA LEU A 71 -2.88 11.18 26.75
C LEU A 71 -2.48 12.51 26.09
N SER A 72 -1.28 13.03 26.41
CA SER A 72 -0.72 14.21 25.75
C SER A 72 -0.45 13.96 24.25
N VAL A 73 0.20 12.83 23.91
CA VAL A 73 0.45 12.45 22.52
C VAL A 73 -0.87 12.30 21.75
N LEU A 74 -1.83 11.56 22.27
CA LEU A 74 -3.14 11.35 21.63
C LEU A 74 -3.90 12.67 21.43
N SER A 75 -3.85 13.59 22.40
CA SER A 75 -4.43 14.93 22.28
C SER A 75 -3.76 15.77 21.17
N ASN A 76 -2.44 15.68 21.04
CA ASN A 76 -1.70 16.35 19.98
C ASN A 76 -2.06 15.80 18.59
N LEU A 77 -2.27 14.49 18.46
CA LEU A 77 -2.74 13.87 17.21
C LEU A 77 -4.12 14.41 16.81
N THR A 78 -5.08 14.43 17.73
CA THR A 78 -6.42 14.99 17.47
C THR A 78 -6.35 16.47 17.09
N SER A 79 -5.54 17.27 17.80
CA SER A 79 -5.37 18.71 17.52
C SER A 79 -4.76 18.97 16.14
N ALA A 80 -3.82 18.12 15.72
CA ALA A 80 -3.23 18.18 14.38
C ALA A 80 -4.25 17.83 13.28
N ALA A 81 -5.08 16.81 13.49
CA ALA A 81 -6.17 16.47 12.57
C ALA A 81 -7.21 17.60 12.48
N ALA A 82 -7.53 18.25 13.61
CA ALA A 82 -8.42 19.40 13.66
C ALA A 82 -7.85 20.61 12.91
N SER A 83 -6.52 20.71 12.85
CA SER A 83 -5.79 21.67 12.01
C SER A 83 -5.64 21.21 10.56
N THR A 84 -6.50 20.31 10.09
CA THR A 84 -6.58 19.78 8.72
C THR A 84 -5.38 18.96 8.24
N LYS A 85 -4.47 18.55 9.14
CA LYS A 85 -3.35 17.69 8.76
C LYS A 85 -3.87 16.28 8.45
N ALA A 86 -3.45 15.71 7.32
CA ALA A 86 -3.73 14.32 6.96
C ALA A 86 -2.70 13.32 7.54
N PHE A 87 -1.59 13.82 8.07
CA PHE A 87 -0.58 13.05 8.78
C PHE A 87 0.06 13.91 9.87
N TYR A 88 0.33 13.31 11.02
CA TYR A 88 1.10 13.94 12.07
C TYR A 88 1.72 12.88 12.99
N ASN A 89 2.89 13.18 13.51
CA ASN A 89 3.55 12.41 14.55
C ASN A 89 3.85 13.29 15.77
N ALA A 90 3.87 12.68 16.94
CA ALA A 90 4.13 13.35 18.21
C ALA A 90 4.79 12.40 19.20
N SER A 91 5.58 12.95 20.11
CA SER A 91 6.21 12.20 21.19
C SER A 91 6.19 12.99 22.49
N ALA A 92 6.11 12.30 23.62
CA ALA A 92 6.18 12.89 24.96
C ALA A 92 6.89 11.96 25.93
N GLY A 93 7.45 12.50 27.01
CA GLY A 93 8.18 11.76 28.01
C GLY A 93 9.62 11.45 27.64
N SER A 94 10.25 10.57 28.42
CA SER A 94 11.61 10.07 28.21
C SER A 94 11.80 8.75 28.97
N GLY A 95 12.78 7.93 28.58
CA GLY A 95 13.10 6.68 29.26
C GLY A 95 11.91 5.72 29.31
N GLU A 96 11.52 5.29 30.52
CA GLU A 96 10.41 4.36 30.72
C GLU A 96 9.02 4.96 30.43
N ASP A 97 8.92 6.29 30.43
CA ASP A 97 7.68 7.03 30.21
C ASP A 97 7.58 7.64 28.79
N GLN A 98 8.51 7.29 27.90
CA GLN A 98 8.52 7.74 26.51
C GLN A 98 7.35 7.14 25.75
N VAL A 99 6.64 7.99 24.99
CA VAL A 99 5.58 7.60 24.05
C VAL A 99 5.87 8.23 22.69
N PHE A 100 5.69 7.44 21.64
CA PHE A 100 5.65 7.89 20.26
C PHE A 100 4.26 7.56 19.70
N GLY A 101 3.67 8.49 18.95
CA GLY A 101 2.38 8.27 18.29
C GLY A 101 2.32 8.97 16.95
N LEU A 102 1.52 8.40 16.05
CA LEU A 102 1.24 8.99 14.75
C LEU A 102 -0.18 8.66 14.29
N PHE A 103 -0.68 9.46 13.37
CA PHE A 103 -1.79 9.08 12.52
C PHE A 103 -1.49 9.42 11.06
N TYR A 104 -2.11 8.67 10.15
CA TYR A 104 -2.30 9.10 8.77
C TYR A 104 -3.73 8.80 8.32
N CYS A 105 -4.31 9.71 7.57
CA CYS A 105 -5.59 9.54 6.90
C CYS A 105 -5.37 9.03 5.47
N ARG A 106 -6.39 8.39 4.93
CA ARG A 106 -6.38 7.95 3.55
C ARG A 106 -6.33 9.15 2.60
N GLY A 107 -5.52 9.07 1.54
CA GLY A 107 -5.13 10.25 0.75
C GLY A 107 -6.29 10.97 0.01
N ASP A 108 -7.43 10.32 -0.18
CA ASP A 108 -8.64 10.86 -0.80
C ASP A 108 -9.68 11.38 0.23
N VAL A 109 -9.37 11.35 1.53
CA VAL A 109 -10.33 11.68 2.60
C VAL A 109 -10.34 13.17 2.88
N HIS A 110 -11.55 13.76 2.88
CA HIS A 110 -11.77 15.16 3.25
C HIS A 110 -11.33 15.43 4.71
N PRO A 111 -10.70 16.58 5.03
CA PRO A 111 -10.18 16.88 6.37
C PRO A 111 -11.16 16.63 7.53
N ASN A 112 -12.44 17.02 7.39
CA ASN A 112 -13.45 16.77 8.43
C ASN A 112 -13.68 15.27 8.71
N ARG A 113 -13.62 14.43 7.68
CA ARG A 113 -13.75 12.97 7.84
C ARG A 113 -12.48 12.36 8.42
N CYS A 114 -11.32 12.90 8.06
CA CYS A 114 -10.04 12.55 8.67
C CYS A 114 -10.07 12.85 10.18
N LEU A 115 -10.49 14.06 10.58
CA LEU A 115 -10.66 14.44 11.99
C LEU A 115 -11.58 13.47 12.74
N SER A 116 -12.78 13.22 12.22
CA SER A 116 -13.74 12.30 12.85
C SER A 116 -13.17 10.89 13.01
N CYS A 117 -12.41 10.40 12.04
CA CYS A 117 -11.71 9.12 12.13
C CYS A 117 -10.65 9.10 13.22
N VAL A 118 -9.82 10.15 13.29
CA VAL A 118 -8.78 10.28 14.31
C VAL A 118 -9.37 10.41 15.71
N GLU A 119 -10.42 11.21 15.91
CA GLU A 119 -11.12 11.33 17.21
C GLU A 119 -11.70 10.00 17.70
N THR A 120 -12.33 9.27 16.78
CA THR A 120 -12.91 7.96 17.09
C THR A 120 -11.79 6.97 17.45
N GLY A 121 -10.75 6.86 16.63
CA GLY A 121 -9.63 5.95 16.91
C GLY A 121 -8.84 6.29 18.17
N VAL A 122 -8.64 7.59 18.45
CA VAL A 122 -8.05 8.04 19.73
C VAL A 122 -8.91 7.61 20.92
N SER A 123 -10.25 7.65 20.78
CA SER A 123 -11.16 7.23 21.86
C SER A 123 -11.04 5.73 22.15
N HIS A 124 -10.84 4.89 21.12
CA HIS A 124 -10.52 3.47 21.27
C HIS A 124 -9.17 3.27 21.98
N LEU A 125 -8.11 3.93 21.49
CA LEU A 125 -6.75 3.79 22.04
C LEU A 125 -6.62 4.25 23.50
N LYS A 126 -7.46 5.19 23.97
CA LYS A 126 -7.51 5.58 25.38
C LYS A 126 -7.95 4.46 26.32
N THR A 127 -8.58 3.40 25.80
CA THR A 127 -9.00 2.24 26.59
C THR A 127 -7.92 1.16 26.69
N CYS A 128 -6.85 1.24 25.88
CA CYS A 128 -5.73 0.33 25.92
C CYS A 128 -4.83 0.62 27.13
N SER A 129 -4.71 -0.33 28.07
CA SER A 129 -3.71 -0.28 29.16
C SER A 129 -2.30 -0.73 28.73
N ALA A 130 -2.15 -1.15 27.46
CA ALA A 130 -0.88 -1.56 26.88
C ALA A 130 0.01 -0.36 26.55
N ARG A 131 1.33 -0.56 26.57
CA ARG A 131 2.31 0.43 26.12
C ARG A 131 2.50 0.48 24.61
N GLU A 132 1.77 -0.33 23.85
CA GLU A 132 1.65 -0.20 22.39
C GLU A 132 0.21 -0.47 21.98
N GLY A 133 -0.32 0.33 21.06
CA GLY A 133 -1.68 0.19 20.57
C GLY A 133 -1.86 0.78 19.17
N SER A 134 -2.70 0.12 18.37
CA SER A 134 -3.01 0.51 16.99
C SER A 134 -4.49 0.35 16.70
N VAL A 135 -5.05 1.28 15.94
CA VAL A 135 -6.41 1.21 15.39
C VAL A 135 -6.36 1.49 13.90
N TYR A 136 -7.00 0.61 13.14
CA TYR A 136 -7.12 0.67 11.69
C TYR A 136 -8.59 0.90 11.33
N TYR A 137 -8.87 2.03 10.72
CA TYR A 137 -10.12 2.31 10.04
C TYR A 137 -9.88 2.38 8.54
N GLU A 138 -10.95 2.22 7.78
CA GLU A 138 -10.91 2.42 6.32
C GLU A 138 -10.41 3.83 5.93
N LEU A 139 -10.58 4.84 6.79
CA LEU A 139 -10.26 6.24 6.50
C LEU A 139 -8.96 6.73 7.16
N CYS A 140 -8.46 6.04 8.19
CA CYS A 140 -7.26 6.47 8.91
C CYS A 140 -6.64 5.32 9.72
N THR A 141 -5.36 5.46 10.01
CA THR A 141 -4.61 4.61 10.94
C THR A 141 -4.07 5.49 12.06
N ILE A 142 -4.20 5.02 13.30
CA ILE A 142 -3.61 5.66 14.48
C ILE A 142 -2.84 4.60 15.24
N ARG A 143 -1.61 4.89 15.65
CA ARG A 143 -0.81 3.99 16.48
C ARG A 143 0.07 4.74 17.45
N TYR A 144 0.33 4.12 18.59
CA TYR A 144 1.30 4.57 19.57
C TYR A 144 2.15 3.40 20.08
N ALA A 145 3.35 3.71 20.54
CA ALA A 145 4.25 2.75 21.17
C ALA A 145 5.24 3.44 22.11
N LYS A 146 5.77 2.67 23.07
CA LYS A 146 6.93 3.09 23.88
C LYS A 146 8.19 3.23 23.04
N ARG A 147 8.40 2.32 22.09
CA ARG A 147 9.57 2.34 21.19
C ARG A 147 9.37 3.36 20.07
N ALA A 148 10.49 3.81 19.49
CA ALA A 148 10.44 4.66 18.31
C ALA A 148 9.79 3.89 17.13
N ILE A 149 8.80 4.53 16.51
CA ILE A 149 8.01 3.97 15.39
C ILE A 149 8.12 4.78 14.11
N PHE A 150 8.77 5.95 14.15
CA PHE A 150 8.86 6.87 13.02
C PHE A 150 9.92 6.41 12.02
N GLY A 151 9.56 6.41 10.73
CA GLY A 151 10.46 6.07 9.62
C GLY A 151 10.90 4.61 9.59
N SER A 152 10.32 3.76 10.44
CA SER A 152 10.60 2.32 10.51
C SER A 152 9.46 1.52 9.90
N VAL A 153 9.81 0.56 9.05
CA VAL A 153 8.86 -0.42 8.52
C VAL A 153 8.58 -1.45 9.61
N GLU A 154 7.30 -1.68 9.88
CA GLU A 154 6.85 -2.80 10.68
C GLU A 154 6.11 -3.78 9.78
N LEU A 155 6.76 -4.90 9.46
CA LEU A 155 6.24 -5.95 8.59
C LEU A 155 5.29 -6.90 9.33
N LYS A 156 4.95 -6.62 10.60
CA LYS A 156 4.01 -7.44 11.35
C LYS A 156 2.63 -7.25 10.72
N GLN A 157 2.12 -8.31 10.11
CA GLN A 157 0.76 -8.36 9.59
C GLN A 157 -0.21 -8.10 10.73
N ASP A 158 -1.01 -7.04 10.59
CA ASP A 158 -2.00 -6.68 11.61
C ASP A 158 -3.42 -7.05 11.19
N TYR A 159 -3.73 -7.05 9.89
CA TYR A 159 -5.02 -7.54 9.38
C TYR A 159 -4.96 -7.90 7.88
N ILE A 160 -5.55 -9.03 7.51
CA ILE A 160 -5.89 -9.38 6.12
C ILE A 160 -7.33 -9.86 6.07
N SER A 161 -8.05 -9.52 5.02
CA SER A 161 -9.38 -10.06 4.77
C SER A 161 -9.67 -10.01 3.28
N CYS A 162 -10.19 -11.10 2.74
CA CYS A 162 -10.58 -11.20 1.35
C CYS A 162 -11.73 -12.16 1.18
N GLY A 163 -12.43 -12.04 0.05
CA GLY A 163 -13.61 -12.82 -0.18
C GLY A 163 -14.20 -12.70 -1.56
N LEU A 164 -15.38 -13.29 -1.68
CA LEU A 164 -16.23 -13.12 -2.85
C LEU A 164 -17.16 -11.92 -2.62
N SER A 165 -17.51 -11.24 -3.70
CA SER A 165 -18.53 -10.18 -3.66
C SER A 165 -19.89 -10.76 -4.04
N ALA A 166 -20.94 -10.36 -3.32
CA ALA A 166 -22.33 -10.69 -3.66
C ALA A 166 -22.82 -9.80 -4.82
N GLY A 167 -22.18 -9.94 -5.98
CA GLY A 167 -22.46 -9.15 -7.18
C GLY A 167 -23.00 -10.00 -8.33
N PRO A 168 -23.80 -9.43 -9.25
CA PRO A 168 -24.54 -10.20 -10.25
C PRO A 168 -23.69 -10.85 -11.35
N LYS A 169 -22.38 -10.56 -11.44
CA LYS A 169 -21.45 -11.20 -12.39
C LYS A 169 -20.02 -11.25 -11.83
N SER A 170 -19.54 -12.44 -11.48
CA SER A 170 -18.12 -12.66 -11.20
C SER A 170 -17.28 -12.34 -12.45
N PRO A 171 -16.15 -11.65 -12.31
CA PRO A 171 -15.25 -11.39 -13.43
C PRO A 171 -14.61 -12.70 -13.93
N ASN A 172 -14.07 -12.68 -15.15
CA ASN A 172 -13.16 -13.74 -15.58
C ASN A 172 -11.90 -13.70 -14.69
N LEU A 173 -11.65 -14.76 -13.93
CA LEU A 173 -10.58 -14.77 -12.92
C LEU A 173 -9.17 -14.65 -13.51
N ILE A 174 -8.93 -15.15 -14.73
CA ILE A 174 -7.61 -15.01 -15.38
C ILE A 174 -7.35 -13.53 -15.69
N VAL A 175 -8.31 -12.86 -16.33
CA VAL A 175 -8.21 -11.42 -16.64
C VAL A 175 -8.17 -10.59 -15.36
N PHE A 176 -8.96 -10.95 -14.37
CA PHE A 176 -9.01 -10.27 -13.07
C PHE A 176 -7.65 -10.33 -12.37
N ASN A 177 -7.11 -11.54 -12.17
CA ASN A 177 -5.84 -11.76 -11.48
C ASN A 177 -4.70 -11.02 -12.19
N GLN A 178 -4.62 -11.12 -13.52
CA GLN A 178 -3.62 -10.39 -14.30
C GLN A 178 -3.78 -8.86 -14.13
N THR A 179 -5.00 -8.35 -14.23
CA THR A 179 -5.25 -6.89 -14.12
C THR A 179 -4.92 -6.39 -12.72
N VAL A 180 -5.26 -7.16 -11.69
CA VAL A 180 -4.98 -6.85 -10.29
C VAL A 180 -3.48 -6.78 -10.04
N ASP A 181 -2.72 -7.77 -10.50
CA ASP A 181 -1.26 -7.81 -10.35
C ASP A 181 -0.56 -6.67 -11.09
N GLU A 182 -0.92 -6.43 -12.35
CA GLU A 182 -0.37 -5.32 -13.14
C GLU A 182 -0.71 -3.95 -12.55
N THR A 183 -1.91 -3.80 -12.00
CA THR A 183 -2.35 -2.54 -11.35
C THR A 183 -1.61 -2.32 -10.03
N ALA A 184 -1.40 -3.38 -9.25
CA ALA A 184 -0.62 -3.31 -8.02
C ALA A 184 0.80 -2.82 -8.31
N ALA A 185 1.48 -3.45 -9.26
CA ALA A 185 2.85 -3.09 -9.64
C ALA A 185 2.95 -1.61 -10.07
N ARG A 186 2.02 -1.14 -10.92
CA ARG A 186 1.97 0.28 -11.33
C ARG A 186 1.78 1.23 -10.16
N LEU A 187 0.83 0.92 -9.26
CA LEU A 187 0.51 1.80 -8.13
C LEU A 187 1.65 1.83 -7.10
N ILE A 188 2.30 0.69 -6.84
CA ILE A 188 3.47 0.61 -5.97
C ILE A 188 4.61 1.45 -6.55
N GLU A 189 4.97 1.24 -7.83
CA GLU A 189 5.98 2.04 -8.51
C GLU A 189 5.65 3.54 -8.49
N GLN A 190 4.38 3.90 -8.69
CA GLN A 190 3.93 5.28 -8.65
C GLN A 190 4.22 5.93 -7.30
N VAL A 191 3.93 5.27 -6.18
CA VAL A 191 4.12 5.85 -4.83
C VAL A 191 5.55 5.74 -4.31
N THR A 192 6.38 4.87 -4.89
CA THR A 192 7.78 4.62 -4.48
C THR A 192 8.83 5.26 -5.40
N SER A 193 8.42 5.80 -6.55
CA SER A 193 9.33 6.52 -7.45
C SER A 193 9.75 7.90 -6.91
N GLY A 194 10.94 8.37 -7.28
CA GLY A 194 11.49 9.67 -6.85
C GLY A 194 10.67 10.91 -7.26
N ASN A 195 9.70 10.74 -8.17
CA ASN A 195 8.77 11.78 -8.59
C ASN A 195 7.42 11.72 -7.86
N SER A 196 7.25 10.77 -6.93
CA SER A 196 6.05 10.63 -6.12
C SER A 196 5.92 11.79 -5.14
N SER A 197 4.86 12.59 -5.29
CA SER A 197 4.47 13.60 -4.31
C SER A 197 3.46 13.07 -3.28
N SER A 198 3.06 11.80 -3.39
CA SER A 198 1.95 11.22 -2.63
C SER A 198 2.24 9.77 -2.28
N TYR A 199 2.36 9.45 -0.99
CA TYR A 199 2.44 8.08 -0.46
C TYR A 199 1.13 7.29 -0.63
N PHE A 200 0.28 7.68 -1.57
CA PHE A 200 -1.07 7.21 -1.80
C PHE A 200 -1.37 7.26 -3.29
N ALA A 201 -1.93 6.18 -3.83
CA ALA A 201 -2.42 6.12 -5.19
C ALA A 201 -3.62 5.19 -5.31
N THR A 202 -4.50 5.48 -6.28
CA THR A 202 -5.66 4.65 -6.59
C THR A 202 -5.81 4.46 -8.09
N GLU A 203 -6.45 3.37 -8.51
CA GLU A 203 -6.78 3.15 -9.90
C GLU A 203 -8.12 2.42 -10.04
N ALA A 204 -8.93 2.81 -11.03
CA ALA A 204 -10.12 2.08 -11.45
C ALA A 204 -9.85 1.34 -12.76
N ALA A 205 -9.07 0.26 -12.67
CA ALA A 205 -8.58 -0.49 -13.81
C ALA A 205 -9.72 -1.21 -14.54
N LYS A 206 -9.69 -1.15 -15.87
CA LYS A 206 -10.73 -1.73 -16.72
C LYS A 206 -10.52 -3.23 -16.86
N LEU A 207 -11.58 -4.00 -16.59
CA LEU A 207 -11.65 -5.43 -16.89
C LEU A 207 -12.33 -5.62 -18.26
N TYR A 208 -13.53 -6.21 -18.28
CA TYR A 208 -14.32 -6.41 -19.49
C TYR A 208 -15.57 -5.52 -19.53
N LYS A 209 -15.83 -4.89 -20.68
CA LYS A 209 -16.92 -3.91 -20.87
C LYS A 209 -16.86 -2.80 -19.81
N ASP A 210 -17.88 -2.73 -18.95
CA ASP A 210 -18.03 -1.73 -17.89
C ASP A 210 -17.54 -2.24 -16.53
N GLN A 211 -17.07 -3.49 -16.45
CA GLN A 211 -16.48 -4.03 -15.23
C GLN A 211 -15.12 -3.39 -14.95
N ARG A 212 -14.87 -3.09 -13.69
CA ARG A 212 -13.63 -2.50 -13.19
C ARG A 212 -13.19 -3.20 -11.93
N VAL A 213 -11.89 -3.13 -11.66
CA VAL A 213 -11.34 -3.35 -10.33
C VAL A 213 -10.82 -2.02 -9.81
N TYR A 214 -11.17 -1.72 -8.57
CA TYR A 214 -10.77 -0.53 -7.85
C TYR A 214 -9.64 -0.92 -6.92
N MET A 215 -8.50 -0.26 -7.05
CA MET A 215 -7.31 -0.56 -6.25
C MET A 215 -6.78 0.69 -5.57
N LEU A 216 -6.23 0.50 -4.37
CA LEU A 216 -5.60 1.51 -3.56
C LEU A 216 -4.34 0.94 -2.92
N VAL A 217 -3.27 1.73 -2.93
CA VAL A 217 -2.07 1.50 -2.12
C VAL A 217 -1.76 2.76 -1.32
N GLN A 218 -1.27 2.60 -0.10
CA GLN A 218 -0.80 3.71 0.70
C GLN A 218 0.27 3.31 1.70
N CYS A 219 1.28 4.17 1.84
CA CYS A 219 2.28 4.10 2.90
C CYS A 219 2.04 5.19 3.96
N SER A 220 2.57 4.94 5.16
CA SER A 220 2.71 5.98 6.16
C SER A 220 3.71 7.05 5.67
N PRO A 221 3.36 8.36 5.70
CA PRO A 221 4.19 9.41 5.12
C PRO A 221 5.56 9.67 5.79
N ASP A 222 5.85 9.04 6.92
CA ASP A 222 7.15 9.10 7.59
C ASP A 222 8.20 8.13 7.02
N LEU A 223 7.81 7.23 6.12
CA LEU A 223 8.72 6.30 5.48
C LEU A 223 9.52 6.95 4.35
N THR A 224 10.75 6.49 4.14
CA THR A 224 11.47 6.72 2.88
C THR A 224 10.84 5.94 1.74
N LEU A 225 11.02 6.36 0.49
CA LEU A 225 10.50 5.66 -0.69
C LEU A 225 10.86 4.16 -0.75
N SER A 226 12.11 3.79 -0.50
CA SER A 226 12.54 2.38 -0.46
C SER A 226 11.82 1.57 0.63
N ARG A 227 11.59 2.17 1.80
CA ARG A 227 10.85 1.52 2.90
C ARG A 227 9.35 1.40 2.61
N CYS A 228 8.79 2.34 1.87
CA CYS A 228 7.43 2.25 1.37
C CYS A 228 7.29 1.10 0.36
N ASP A 229 8.28 0.94 -0.52
CA ASP A 229 8.36 -0.18 -1.46
C ASP A 229 8.43 -1.53 -0.74
N ASP A 230 9.35 -1.69 0.21
CA ASP A 230 9.47 -2.91 1.00
C ASP A 230 8.14 -3.29 1.68
N CYS A 231 7.43 -2.30 2.23
CA CYS A 231 6.15 -2.52 2.92
C CYS A 231 5.07 -2.98 1.93
N LEU A 232 4.86 -2.23 0.84
CA LEU A 232 3.81 -2.52 -0.13
C LEU A 232 4.07 -3.82 -0.91
N SER A 233 5.31 -4.04 -1.34
CA SER A 233 5.70 -5.24 -2.07
C SER A 233 5.58 -6.50 -1.21
N GLY A 234 6.02 -6.45 0.06
CA GLY A 234 5.86 -7.57 0.99
C GLY A 234 4.39 -7.85 1.32
N ALA A 235 3.58 -6.81 1.52
CA ALA A 235 2.15 -6.96 1.72
C ALA A 235 1.45 -7.53 0.47
N TRP A 236 1.87 -7.11 -0.73
CA TRP A 236 1.35 -7.62 -1.99
C TRP A 236 1.66 -9.09 -2.21
N GLU A 237 2.88 -9.53 -1.88
CA GLU A 237 3.28 -10.94 -1.95
C GLU A 237 2.35 -11.82 -1.11
N VAL A 238 2.02 -11.40 0.12
CA VAL A 238 1.06 -12.12 0.98
C VAL A 238 -0.35 -12.14 0.35
N MET A 239 -0.85 -10.99 -0.12
CA MET A 239 -2.16 -10.92 -0.78
C MET A 239 -2.24 -11.77 -2.06
N SER A 240 -1.12 -11.94 -2.77
CA SER A 240 -1.07 -12.77 -3.98
C SER A 240 -1.32 -14.24 -3.69
N LEU A 241 -0.87 -14.73 -2.54
CA LEU A 241 -1.04 -16.11 -2.13
C LEU A 241 -2.38 -16.36 -1.43
N ASP A 242 -2.77 -15.45 -0.54
CA ASP A 242 -3.90 -15.66 0.38
C ASP A 242 -5.22 -15.09 -0.17
N CYS A 243 -5.16 -14.17 -1.13
CA CYS A 243 -6.32 -13.44 -1.62
C CYS A 243 -6.64 -13.69 -3.11
N TRP A 244 -6.13 -12.87 -4.03
CA TRP A 244 -6.55 -12.96 -5.43
C TRP A 244 -6.03 -14.24 -6.11
N GLY A 245 -4.90 -14.80 -5.66
CA GLY A 245 -4.44 -16.14 -6.05
C GLY A 245 -5.41 -17.27 -5.66
N CYS A 246 -6.22 -17.05 -4.62
CA CYS A 246 -7.30 -17.94 -4.19
C CYS A 246 -8.62 -17.70 -4.95
N GLY A 247 -8.65 -16.77 -5.91
CA GLY A 247 -9.85 -16.43 -6.66
C GLY A 247 -10.80 -15.46 -5.95
N TYR A 248 -10.36 -14.82 -4.86
CA TYR A 248 -11.13 -13.79 -4.18
C TYR A 248 -11.11 -12.47 -4.95
N ILE A 249 -12.29 -11.88 -5.14
CA ILE A 249 -12.51 -10.73 -6.02
C ILE A 249 -12.57 -9.39 -5.27
N TRP A 250 -12.39 -9.43 -3.96
CA TRP A 250 -11.99 -8.28 -3.16
C TRP A 250 -11.02 -8.74 -2.08
N GLY A 251 -10.16 -7.84 -1.63
CA GLY A 251 -9.22 -8.09 -0.55
C GLY A 251 -8.65 -6.80 0.01
N MET A 252 -8.37 -6.80 1.30
CA MET A 252 -7.72 -5.70 2.00
C MET A 252 -6.63 -6.22 2.92
N TYR A 253 -5.59 -5.42 3.07
CA TYR A 253 -4.44 -5.73 3.89
C TYR A 253 -3.99 -4.47 4.61
N PHE A 254 -3.86 -4.56 5.94
CA PHE A 254 -3.43 -3.46 6.80
C PHE A 254 -2.22 -3.90 7.63
N GLN A 255 -1.16 -3.11 7.50
CA GLN A 255 0.01 -3.14 8.34
C GLN A 255 0.18 -1.78 9.03
N PRO A 256 1.00 -1.71 10.09
CA PRO A 256 1.26 -0.44 10.77
C PRO A 256 1.75 0.68 9.84
N SER A 257 2.48 0.34 8.78
CA SER A 257 3.16 1.33 7.93
C SER A 257 2.67 1.37 6.47
N CYS A 258 1.75 0.48 6.06
CA CYS A 258 1.12 0.54 4.74
C CYS A 258 -0.22 -0.21 4.69
N GLN A 259 -1.04 0.10 3.68
CA GLN A 259 -2.30 -0.57 3.40
C GLN A 259 -2.49 -0.80 1.89
N LEU A 260 -3.16 -1.89 1.57
CA LEU A 260 -3.55 -2.24 0.20
C LEU A 260 -5.01 -2.70 0.20
N ARG A 261 -5.75 -2.34 -0.84
CA ARG A 261 -7.10 -2.86 -1.06
C ARG A 261 -7.38 -2.96 -2.54
N TYR A 262 -8.00 -4.07 -2.94
CA TYR A 262 -8.63 -4.23 -4.24
C TYR A 262 -10.09 -4.67 -4.05
N ASP A 263 -10.98 -4.21 -4.91
CA ASP A 263 -12.41 -4.54 -4.85
C ASP A 263 -13.05 -4.36 -6.23
N VAL A 264 -14.10 -5.13 -6.53
CA VAL A 264 -14.92 -4.93 -7.73
C VAL A 264 -16.01 -3.86 -7.52
N VAL A 265 -16.19 -3.41 -6.27
CA VAL A 265 -17.07 -2.30 -5.88
C VAL A 265 -16.25 -1.05 -5.59
N PRO A 266 -16.65 0.15 -6.04
CA PRO A 266 -15.93 1.38 -5.71
C PRO A 266 -15.93 1.67 -4.20
N PHE A 267 -14.76 2.04 -3.64
CA PHE A 267 -14.59 2.42 -2.23
C PHE A 267 -13.80 3.74 -2.01
N PHE A 268 -13.46 4.44 -3.09
CA PHE A 268 -12.82 5.76 -3.08
C PHE A 268 -13.50 6.69 -4.08
N ASN A 269 -13.23 7.99 -3.96
CA ASN A 269 -13.87 8.98 -4.83
C ASN A 269 -13.22 9.00 -6.23
N LEU A 270 -13.97 8.55 -7.24
CA LEU A 270 -13.51 8.47 -8.63
C LEU A 270 -13.27 9.83 -9.30
N THR A 271 -13.84 10.91 -8.75
CA THR A 271 -13.72 12.27 -9.35
C THR A 271 -12.35 12.90 -9.17
N VAL A 272 -11.53 12.41 -8.23
CA VAL A 272 -10.17 12.93 -7.97
C VAL A 272 -9.15 12.47 -9.02
N HIS A 273 -9.47 11.48 -9.85
CA HIS A 273 -8.53 10.87 -10.82
C HIS A 273 -8.99 10.94 -12.29
N ALA A 274 -10.06 11.69 -12.59
CA ALA A 274 -10.56 11.85 -13.96
C ALA A 274 -9.73 12.84 -14.82
N SER A 275 -8.67 13.44 -14.27
CA SER A 275 -7.89 14.50 -14.93
C SER A 275 -6.50 14.04 -15.37
N SER A 276 -6.41 13.03 -16.24
CA SER A 276 -5.27 12.87 -17.15
C SER A 276 -5.58 11.88 -18.29
N PRO A 277 -6.05 12.34 -19.45
CA PRO A 277 -5.88 11.62 -20.71
C PRO A 277 -4.41 11.74 -21.17
N PRO A 278 -3.84 10.72 -21.85
CA PRO A 278 -2.56 10.88 -22.52
C PRO A 278 -2.72 11.85 -23.69
N SER A 279 -2.00 12.98 -23.64
CA SER A 279 -1.86 13.86 -24.79
C SER A 279 -1.02 13.16 -25.87
N ILE A 280 -1.68 12.52 -26.83
CA ILE A 280 -1.05 12.17 -28.11
C ILE A 280 -1.07 13.44 -28.96
N GLY A 281 -0.04 14.26 -28.79
CA GLY A 281 0.23 15.43 -29.61
C GLY A 281 1.42 15.16 -30.52
N SER A 282 1.20 14.59 -31.71
CA SER A 282 2.13 14.76 -32.83
C SER A 282 1.35 14.77 -34.14
N SER A 283 1.07 15.99 -34.61
CA SER A 283 0.74 16.24 -36.01
C SER A 283 1.96 16.89 -36.68
N PRO A 284 2.35 16.48 -37.90
CA PRO A 284 3.55 17.01 -38.56
C PRO A 284 3.31 18.40 -39.18
N PRO A 285 4.31 19.28 -39.28
CA PRO A 285 4.14 20.55 -39.98
C PRO A 285 4.17 20.34 -41.50
N SER A 286 3.11 20.76 -42.19
CA SER A 286 3.07 20.87 -43.65
C SER A 286 3.60 22.23 -44.11
N ILE A 287 4.72 22.17 -44.83
CA ILE A 287 5.17 22.95 -46.00
C ILE A 287 4.51 24.33 -46.21
N GLY A 288 5.28 25.39 -45.91
CA GLY A 288 5.10 26.75 -46.44
C GLY A 288 6.13 27.05 -47.53
N SER A 289 5.66 27.59 -48.64
CA SER A 289 6.40 27.94 -49.87
C SER A 289 7.37 29.13 -49.70
N SER A 290 8.53 29.01 -50.35
CA SER A 290 9.62 30.00 -50.49
C SER A 290 9.27 31.11 -51.52
N PRO A 291 10.02 32.24 -51.69
CA PRO A 291 11.43 32.21 -52.17
C PRO A 291 12.43 33.32 -51.74
N LYS A 292 13.71 32.87 -51.67
CA LYS A 292 15.01 33.50 -52.07
C LYS A 292 15.50 34.83 -51.45
N THR A 293 16.71 34.76 -50.84
CA THR A 293 18.00 35.35 -51.31
C THR A 293 19.14 34.93 -50.37
N SER A 294 20.14 34.17 -50.84
CA SER A 294 21.51 34.61 -51.19
C SER A 294 22.38 35.10 -50.01
N ASN A 295 23.24 34.22 -49.47
CA ASN A 295 24.71 34.35 -49.55
C ASN A 295 25.43 33.34 -48.62
N ARG A 296 26.35 32.61 -49.23
CA ARG A 296 27.37 31.74 -48.62
C ARG A 296 28.53 32.62 -48.12
N PRO A 297 29.23 32.22 -47.06
CA PRO A 297 30.63 31.82 -47.27
C PRO A 297 31.00 30.48 -46.63
N GLU A 298 32.05 29.93 -47.20
CA GLU A 298 32.62 28.59 -47.11
C GLU A 298 33.89 28.64 -46.24
N VAL A 299 34.06 27.72 -45.28
CA VAL A 299 35.32 27.47 -44.54
C VAL A 299 35.40 25.96 -44.19
N PRO A 300 36.60 25.32 -44.22
CA PRO A 300 36.80 24.00 -44.83
C PRO A 300 36.95 22.80 -43.87
N LEU A 301 36.90 21.61 -44.48
CA LEU A 301 37.33 20.31 -43.95
C LEU A 301 38.87 20.20 -43.88
N ASN A 302 39.36 19.59 -42.79
CA ASN A 302 40.55 18.74 -42.65
C ASN A 302 40.65 18.32 -41.17
N ALA A 303 41.01 17.11 -40.73
CA ALA A 303 41.42 15.89 -41.40
C ALA A 303 41.42 14.71 -40.39
N THR A 304 41.50 13.50 -40.95
CA THR A 304 42.16 12.26 -40.48
C THR A 304 41.53 11.32 -39.42
N SER A 305 41.23 10.13 -39.94
CA SER A 305 41.14 8.79 -39.35
C SER A 305 42.46 8.34 -38.71
N ASP A 306 42.42 7.61 -37.58
CA ASP A 306 42.77 6.18 -37.55
C ASP A 306 42.59 5.52 -36.16
N ASP A 307 41.83 4.43 -36.22
CA ASP A 307 41.81 3.19 -35.45
C ASP A 307 42.55 3.04 -34.11
N LEU A 308 41.80 2.59 -33.10
CA LEU A 308 42.18 1.38 -32.36
C LEU A 308 40.92 0.59 -31.95
N GLN A 309 40.61 -0.45 -32.71
CA GLN A 309 39.66 -1.50 -32.35
C GLN A 309 40.24 -2.40 -31.25
N LYS A 310 39.45 -2.66 -30.20
CA LYS A 310 39.37 -4.00 -29.59
C LYS A 310 38.05 -4.20 -28.81
N PRO A 311 37.38 -5.36 -28.89
CA PRO A 311 36.02 -5.56 -28.41
C PRO A 311 35.98 -5.95 -26.93
N LEU A 312 34.92 -5.57 -26.23
CA LEU A 312 34.57 -6.13 -24.92
C LEU A 312 33.32 -7.01 -25.06
N SER A 313 33.48 -8.22 -24.55
CA SER A 313 32.62 -9.38 -24.63
C SER A 313 31.31 -9.24 -23.86
N GLN A 314 30.25 -9.79 -24.44
CA GLN A 314 29.08 -10.31 -23.72
C GLN A 314 29.47 -11.53 -22.87
N ASN A 315 28.66 -11.79 -21.83
CA ASN A 315 28.59 -12.94 -20.92
C ASN A 315 29.18 -12.72 -19.51
N ASN A 316 28.35 -12.58 -18.47
CA ASN A 316 27.67 -13.73 -17.87
C ASN A 316 26.72 -13.33 -16.74
N ILE A 317 25.50 -13.85 -16.84
CA ILE A 317 24.55 -14.07 -15.75
C ILE A 317 25.00 -15.31 -14.96
N SER A 318 24.66 -15.31 -13.67
CA SER A 318 24.60 -16.46 -12.76
C SER A 318 25.86 -16.84 -12.01
N GLN A 319 25.82 -16.58 -10.70
CA GLN A 319 26.15 -17.48 -9.58
C GLN A 319 26.85 -16.72 -8.44
N ASN A 320 26.11 -16.41 -7.38
CA ASN A 320 26.60 -16.59 -6.01
C ASN A 320 25.47 -16.42 -4.99
N LEU A 321 24.81 -17.52 -4.64
CA LEU A 321 24.16 -17.66 -3.34
C LEU A 321 24.81 -18.85 -2.62
N GLN A 322 25.63 -18.48 -1.63
CA GLN A 322 25.76 -19.13 -0.33
C GLN A 322 26.07 -20.64 -0.28
N GLN A 323 27.37 -20.94 -0.27
CA GLN A 323 27.92 -21.94 0.65
C GLN A 323 28.22 -21.26 1.98
N GLN A 324 27.62 -21.73 3.09
CA GLN A 324 28.26 -21.91 4.41
C GLN A 324 27.21 -22.34 5.45
N LEU A 325 27.12 -23.65 5.68
CA LEU A 325 26.54 -24.24 6.89
C LEU A 325 27.24 -25.59 7.14
N ILE A 326 28.40 -25.56 7.79
CA ILE A 326 28.97 -26.73 8.47
C ILE A 326 29.77 -26.22 9.67
N LEU A 327 29.40 -26.64 10.88
CA LEU A 327 30.37 -27.00 11.93
C LEU A 327 29.74 -28.08 12.85
N PRO A 328 30.43 -29.21 13.09
CA PRO A 328 30.11 -30.23 14.11
C PRO A 328 31.07 -30.06 15.32
N PRO A 329 31.15 -31.00 16.30
CA PRO A 329 30.34 -32.20 16.55
C PRO A 329 29.44 -32.16 17.79
#